data_AF-D4MS58-F1
#
_entry.id   AF-D4MS58-F1
#
_cell.length_a   1.000
_cell.length_b   1.000
_cell.length_c   1.000
_cell.angle_alpha   90.00
_cell.angle_beta   90.00
_cell.angle_gamma   90.00
#
_symmetry.space_group_name_H-M   'P 1'
#
loop_
_entity.id
_entity.type
_entity.pdbx_description
1 polymer ?
#
loop_
_entity_poly.entity_id
_entity_poly.type
_entity_poly.pdbx_seq_one_letter_code
_entity_poly.pdbx_strand_id
1 'polypeptide(L)'
;MNEHKTIYIITPEFNSNSQMIFKENVRPMVAGKHVILLLANVTTGLTLNKALECIGYYEGILEGVAAVFSAQTEVDGVHINSVYSTEDLPDYRFYDYRNCPFCERKMKIDALVNSFGYFRQE
;
A
#
# COMPACT_ATOMS: atom_id res chain seq x y z
N MET A 1 -9.12 -9.72 -34.35
CA MET A 1 -8.48 -8.73 -33.46
C MET A 1 -9.16 -8.86 -32.12
N ASN A 2 -8.46 -9.33 -31.09
CA ASN A 2 -9.07 -9.49 -29.77
C ASN A 2 -9.09 -8.09 -29.12
N GLU A 3 -10.18 -7.34 -29.29
CA GLU A 3 -10.35 -5.98 -28.72
C GLU A 3 -10.62 -6.06 -27.21
N HIS A 4 -9.71 -6.66 -26.45
CA HIS A 4 -9.74 -6.78 -24.99
C HIS A 4 -9.71 -5.41 -24.28
N LYS A 5 -10.82 -4.68 -24.34
CA LYS A 5 -11.18 -3.51 -23.52
C LYS A 5 -11.56 -3.94 -22.10
N THR A 6 -10.73 -4.81 -21.52
CA THR A 6 -10.98 -5.46 -20.24
C THR A 6 -10.04 -4.89 -19.18
N ILE A 7 -10.61 -4.59 -18.02
CA ILE A 7 -9.87 -4.20 -16.82
C ILE A 7 -9.47 -5.48 -16.09
N TYR A 8 -8.20 -5.60 -15.72
CA TYR A 8 -7.71 -6.67 -14.86
C TYR A 8 -7.56 -6.16 -13.44
N ILE A 9 -8.12 -6.89 -12.48
CA ILE A 9 -7.91 -6.64 -11.05
C ILE A 9 -7.03 -7.78 -10.54
N ILE A 10 -5.82 -7.44 -10.13
CA ILE A 10 -4.80 -8.41 -9.74
C ILE A 10 -4.16 -7.98 -8.42
N THR A 11 -3.66 -8.95 -7.67
CA THR A 11 -2.96 -8.71 -6.41
C THR A 11 -1.53 -9.26 -6.53
N PRO A 12 -0.49 -8.45 -6.28
CA PRO A 12 0.87 -8.97 -6.22
C PRO A 12 1.08 -9.84 -4.98
N GLU A 13 2.08 -10.70 -5.01
CA GLU A 13 2.46 -11.54 -3.88
C GLU A 13 3.74 -11.03 -3.22
N PHE A 14 3.91 -11.36 -1.94
CA PHE A 14 5.15 -11.12 -1.22
C PHE A 14 5.94 -12.42 -1.10
N ASN A 15 7.21 -12.40 -1.48
CA ASN A 15 8.10 -13.51 -1.22
C ASN A 15 8.62 -13.49 0.23
N SER A 16 9.40 -14.50 0.62
CA SER A 16 10.02 -14.63 1.95
C SER A 16 10.94 -13.45 2.32
N ASN A 17 11.45 -12.70 1.33
CA ASN A 17 12.27 -11.52 1.53
C ASN A 17 11.46 -10.21 1.54
N SER A 18 10.13 -10.29 1.65
CA SER A 18 9.22 -9.13 1.61
C SER A 18 9.31 -8.30 0.33
N GLN A 19 9.73 -8.91 -0.78
CA GLN A 19 9.69 -8.30 -2.12
C GLN A 19 8.34 -8.56 -2.76
N MET A 20 7.80 -7.55 -3.44
CA MET A 20 6.55 -7.63 -4.17
C MET A 20 6.81 -8.21 -5.57
N ILE A 21 6.06 -9.25 -5.96
CA ILE A 21 6.23 -9.94 -7.24
C ILE A 21 4.88 -10.27 -7.89
N PHE A 22 4.84 -10.37 -9.21
CA PHE A 22 3.71 -10.94 -9.94
C PHE A 22 4.04 -12.37 -10.38
N LYS A 23 3.07 -13.28 -10.20
CA LYS A 23 3.16 -14.63 -10.77
C LYS A 23 3.18 -14.57 -12.30
N GLU A 24 3.82 -15.55 -12.92
CA GLU A 24 4.02 -15.59 -14.37
C GLU A 24 2.70 -15.50 -15.17
N ASN A 25 1.66 -16.19 -14.71
CA ASN A 25 0.33 -16.17 -15.34
C ASN A 25 -0.35 -14.79 -15.32
N VAL A 26 0.11 -13.88 -14.46
CA VAL A 26 -0.43 -12.53 -14.30
C VAL A 26 0.38 -11.49 -15.06
N ARG A 27 1.63 -11.80 -15.45
CA ARG A 27 2.52 -10.88 -16.18
C ARG A 27 1.89 -10.27 -17.44
N PRO A 28 1.11 -11.01 -18.28
CA PRO A 28 0.46 -10.43 -19.45
C PRO A 28 -0.59 -9.35 -19.13
N MET A 29 -1.04 -9.27 -17.87
CA MET A 29 -2.01 -8.27 -17.39
C MET A 29 -1.33 -6.95 -16.97
N VAL A 30 0.01 -6.92 -16.88
CA VAL A 30 0.80 -5.76 -16.43
C VAL A 30 1.74 -5.26 -17.53
N ALA A 31 2.43 -6.17 -18.22
CA ALA A 31 3.47 -5.81 -19.19
C ALA A 31 2.91 -4.95 -20.34
N GLY A 32 3.46 -3.74 -20.50
CA GLY A 32 3.03 -2.76 -21.48
C GLY A 32 1.61 -2.23 -21.28
N LYS A 33 1.05 -2.38 -20.07
CA LYS A 33 -0.31 -1.91 -19.72
C LYS A 33 -0.26 -0.70 -18.82
N HIS A 34 -1.29 0.13 -18.94
CA HIS A 34 -1.56 1.24 -18.01
C HIS A 34 -2.12 0.68 -16.70
N VAL A 35 -1.51 1.07 -15.57
CA VAL A 35 -1.77 0.52 -14.25
C VAL A 35 -2.20 1.62 -13.30
N ILE A 36 -3.31 1.41 -12.60
CA ILE A 36 -3.70 2.19 -11.43
C ILE A 36 -3.42 1.35 -10.19
N LEU A 37 -2.62 1.88 -9.27
CA LEU A 37 -2.32 1.22 -8.00
C LEU A 37 -3.36 1.61 -6.95
N LEU A 38 -3.99 0.61 -6.35
CA LEU A 38 -4.99 0.78 -5.30
C LEU A 38 -4.44 0.29 -3.95
N LEU A 39 -4.52 1.12 -2.93
CA LEU A 39 -4.03 0.84 -1.58
C LEU A 39 -5.13 1.07 -0.54
N ALA A 40 -5.13 0.27 0.52
CA ALA A 40 -6.01 0.54 1.65
C ALA A 40 -5.52 1.77 2.43
N ASN A 41 -4.22 1.83 2.72
CA ASN A 41 -3.61 2.97 3.38
C ASN A 41 -2.16 3.19 2.92
N VAL A 42 -1.70 4.43 3.06
CA VAL A 42 -0.29 4.81 2.91
C VAL A 42 0.15 5.55 4.17
N THR A 43 1.12 4.99 4.89
CA THR A 43 1.64 5.58 6.13
C THR A 43 3.02 6.20 5.93
N THR A 44 4.02 5.36 5.64
CA THR A 44 5.41 5.75 5.39
C THR A 44 5.79 5.77 3.91
N GLY A 45 4.93 5.27 3.02
CA GLY A 45 5.25 5.10 1.60
C GLY A 45 6.05 3.84 1.25
N LEU A 46 6.57 3.09 2.22
CA LEU A 46 7.38 1.88 1.99
C LEU A 46 6.70 0.85 1.07
N THR A 47 5.42 0.57 1.28
CA THR A 47 4.66 -0.37 0.43
C THR A 47 4.43 0.19 -0.97
N LEU A 48 4.20 1.50 -1.09
CA LEU A 48 4.06 2.18 -2.36
C LEU A 48 5.36 2.05 -3.18
N ASN A 49 6.52 2.32 -2.58
CA ASN A 49 7.81 2.20 -3.27
C ASN A 49 8.06 0.80 -3.81
N LYS A 50 7.77 -0.25 -3.01
CA LYS A 50 7.86 -1.64 -3.48
C LYS A 50 6.91 -1.94 -4.64
N ALA A 51 5.71 -1.34 -4.63
CA ALA A 51 4.76 -1.50 -5.72
C ALA A 51 5.23 -0.78 -7.00
N LEU A 52 5.80 0.42 -6.88
CA LEU A 52 6.38 1.16 -7.99
C LEU A 52 7.54 0.38 -8.64
N GLU A 53 8.46 -0.14 -7.83
CA GLU A 53 9.55 -1.01 -8.29
C GLU A 53 9.01 -2.26 -9.00
N CYS A 54 8.01 -2.93 -8.42
CA CYS A 54 7.40 -4.12 -9.00
C CYS A 54 6.74 -3.80 -10.36
N ILE A 55 5.90 -2.76 -10.43
CA ILE A 55 5.23 -2.35 -11.67
C ILE A 55 6.27 -2.05 -12.76
N GLY A 56 7.32 -1.28 -12.43
CA GLY A 56 8.39 -0.95 -13.36
C GLY A 56 9.17 -2.20 -13.82
N TYR A 57 9.49 -3.11 -12.90
CA TYR A 57 10.19 -4.36 -13.22
C TYR A 57 9.43 -5.24 -14.22
N TYR A 58 8.09 -5.27 -14.12
CA TYR A 58 7.22 -5.99 -15.06
C TYR A 58 6.76 -5.15 -16.25
N GLU A 59 7.41 -4.00 -16.51
CA GLU A 59 7.17 -3.14 -17.67
C GLU A 59 5.75 -2.54 -17.72
N GLY A 60 5.12 -2.35 -16.57
CA GLY A 60 3.85 -1.64 -16.44
C GLY A 60 4.04 -0.12 -16.47
N ILE A 61 3.04 0.59 -16.97
CA ILE A 61 3.01 2.06 -17.07
C ILE A 61 2.08 2.56 -15.97
N LEU A 62 2.64 3.16 -14.91
CA LEU A 62 1.84 3.72 -13.83
C LEU A 62 1.10 4.98 -14.31
N GLU A 63 -0.22 5.00 -14.17
CA GLU A 63 -1.06 6.17 -14.46
C GLU A 63 -1.50 6.91 -13.20
N GLY A 64 -1.51 6.24 -12.04
CA GLY A 64 -1.86 6.88 -10.80
C GLY A 64 -1.94 5.95 -9.61
N VAL A 65 -2.00 6.55 -8.43
CA VAL A 65 -2.14 5.88 -7.15
C VAL A 65 -3.39 6.40 -6.45
N ALA A 66 -4.19 5.49 -5.93
CA ALA A 66 -5.33 5.81 -5.09
C ALA A 66 -5.27 5.03 -3.77
N ALA A 67 -5.64 5.70 -2.68
CA ALA A 67 -5.69 5.10 -1.35
C ALA A 67 -7.00 5.46 -0.62
N VAL A 68 -7.47 4.60 0.29
CA VAL A 68 -8.59 4.99 1.17
C VAL A 68 -8.10 6.02 2.19
N PHE A 69 -6.96 5.78 2.83
CA PHE A 69 -6.30 6.74 3.72
C PHE A 69 -4.86 7.01 3.31
N SER A 70 -4.40 8.25 3.41
CA SER A 70 -2.98 8.54 3.26
C SER A 70 -2.47 9.56 4.29
N ALA A 71 -1.36 9.23 4.93
CA ALA A 71 -0.57 10.16 5.72
C ALA A 71 0.47 10.93 4.89
N GLN A 72 0.58 10.62 3.59
CA GLN A 72 1.49 11.28 2.64
C GLN A 72 0.70 11.76 1.42
N THR A 73 0.96 12.96 0.93
CA THR A 73 0.32 13.47 -0.29
C THR A 73 1.07 13.05 -1.55
N GLU A 74 2.36 12.72 -1.40
CA GLU A 74 3.27 12.35 -2.48
C GLU A 74 4.37 11.45 -1.92
N VAL A 75 4.83 10.49 -2.73
CA VAL A 75 6.04 9.69 -2.45
C VAL A 75 6.84 9.57 -3.74
N ASP A 76 8.13 9.89 -3.70
CA ASP A 76 9.05 9.81 -4.84
C ASP A 76 8.51 10.49 -6.13
N GLY A 77 7.87 11.65 -5.98
CA GLY A 77 7.28 12.41 -7.10
C GLY A 77 5.93 11.86 -7.60
N VAL A 78 5.41 10.80 -7.00
CA VAL A 78 4.11 10.20 -7.33
C VAL A 78 3.04 10.71 -6.38
N HIS A 79 2.08 11.47 -6.92
CA HIS A 79 0.94 11.97 -6.16
C HIS A 79 -0.01 10.83 -5.75
N ILE A 80 -0.52 10.90 -4.52
CA ILE A 80 -1.45 9.93 -3.96
C ILE A 80 -2.84 10.55 -3.85
N ASN A 81 -3.79 10.05 -4.63
CA ASN A 81 -5.19 10.44 -4.47
C ASN A 81 -5.79 9.67 -3.29
N SER A 82 -6.17 10.34 -2.21
CA SER A 82 -6.74 9.67 -1.04
C SER A 82 -8.14 10.17 -0.71
N VAL A 83 -8.97 9.28 -0.17
CA VAL A 83 -10.31 9.65 0.31
C VAL A 83 -10.21 10.38 1.65
N TYR A 84 -9.33 9.90 2.52
CA TYR A 84 -9.05 10.48 3.83
C TYR A 84 -7.56 10.77 3.99
N SER A 85 -7.27 11.82 4.75
CA SER A 85 -5.93 12.29 5.07
C SER A 85 -5.73 12.42 6.59
N THR A 86 -4.55 12.85 7.01
CA THR A 86 -4.27 13.22 8.40
C THR A 86 -5.10 14.41 8.89
N GLU A 87 -5.66 15.22 7.98
CA GLU A 87 -6.57 16.31 8.35
C GLU A 87 -7.94 15.77 8.83
N ASP A 88 -8.38 14.65 8.25
CA ASP A 88 -9.63 13.97 8.62
C ASP A 88 -9.48 13.14 9.91
N LEU A 89 -8.25 12.71 10.22
CA LEU A 89 -7.91 11.90 11.40
C LEU A 89 -6.75 12.53 12.18
N PRO A 90 -6.97 13.68 12.85
CA PRO A 90 -5.91 14.47 13.48
C PRO A 90 -5.21 13.77 14.65
N ASP A 91 -5.84 12.75 15.22
CA ASP A 91 -5.27 11.91 16.30
C ASP A 91 -4.52 10.68 15.79
N TYR A 92 -4.51 10.43 14.47
CA TYR A 92 -3.74 9.34 13.90
C TYR A 92 -2.24 9.58 14.13
N ARG A 93 -1.55 8.58 14.68
CA ARG A 93 -0.10 8.64 14.93
C ARG A 93 0.56 7.37 14.43
N PHE A 94 1.73 7.52 13.82
CA PHE A 94 2.63 6.45 13.46
C PHE A 94 3.98 6.71 14.14
N TYR A 95 4.56 5.68 14.73
CA TYR A 95 5.88 5.74 15.39
C TYR A 95 6.77 4.64 14.83
N ASP A 96 8.05 4.96 14.59
CA ASP A 96 9.06 3.94 14.41
C ASP A 96 9.13 3.09 15.69
N TYR A 97 9.14 1.77 15.55
CA TYR A 97 9.12 0.85 16.69
C TYR A 97 10.31 1.05 17.64
N ARG A 98 11.44 1.60 17.13
CA ARG A 98 12.64 1.92 17.91
C ARG A 98 12.46 3.15 18.79
N ASN A 99 11.56 4.07 18.40
CA ASN A 99 11.35 5.37 19.03
C ASN A 99 9.88 5.58 19.44
N CYS A 100 9.20 4.51 19.89
CA CYS A 100 7.80 4.58 20.27
C CYS A 100 7.66 5.08 21.72
N PRO A 101 7.05 6.25 21.98
CA PRO A 101 6.93 6.82 23.32
C PRO A 101 6.07 5.97 24.26
N PHE A 102 5.15 5.18 23.72
CA PHE A 102 4.32 4.25 24.49
C PHE A 102 5.11 3.01 24.93
N CYS A 103 5.98 2.49 24.06
CA CYS A 103 6.88 1.38 24.37
C CYS A 103 7.89 1.77 25.45
N GLU A 104 8.49 2.96 25.35
CA GLU A 104 9.40 3.50 26.39
C GLU A 104 8.71 3.59 27.76
N ARG A 105 7.42 3.94 27.77
CA ARG A 105 6.58 4.00 28.98
C ARG A 105 6.02 2.64 29.40
N LYS A 106 6.35 1.54 28.70
CA LYS A 106 5.82 0.19 28.93
C LYS A 106 4.28 0.14 28.98
N MET A 107 3.63 1.00 28.21
CA MET A 107 2.18 1.00 28.09
C MET A 107 1.74 -0.27 27.35
N LYS A 108 0.80 -1.02 27.94
CA LYS A 108 0.23 -2.19 27.27
C LYS A 108 -0.63 -1.74 26.10
N ILE A 109 -0.67 -2.57 25.06
CA ILE A 109 -1.58 -2.38 23.94
C ILE A 109 -3.01 -2.61 24.45
N ASP A 110 -3.93 -1.70 24.15
CA ASP A 110 -5.35 -1.85 24.52
C ASP A 110 -6.09 -2.76 23.53
N ALA A 111 -5.78 -2.66 22.25
CA ALA A 111 -6.36 -3.46 21.19
C ALA A 111 -5.50 -3.52 19.93
N LEU A 112 -5.75 -4.54 19.11
CA LEU A 112 -5.17 -4.74 17.80
C LEU A 112 -6.27 -4.75 16.74
N VAL A 113 -6.05 -4.09 15.62
CA VAL A 113 -6.95 -4.12 14.46
C VAL A 113 -6.20 -4.70 13.27
N ASN A 114 -6.78 -5.71 12.64
CA ASN A 114 -6.28 -6.29 11.40
C ASN A 114 -7.45 -6.72 10.48
N SER A 115 -7.16 -7.45 9.41
CA SER A 115 -8.15 -7.94 8.45
C SER A 115 -9.23 -8.86 9.04
N PHE A 116 -9.00 -9.41 10.24
CA PHE A 116 -9.95 -10.26 10.96
C PHE A 116 -10.81 -9.48 11.97
N GLY A 117 -10.54 -8.18 12.18
CA GLY A 117 -11.33 -7.30 13.03
C GLY A 117 -10.54 -6.66 14.18
N TYR A 118 -11.28 -6.23 15.19
CA TYR A 118 -10.79 -5.56 16.41
C TYR A 118 -10.67 -6.57 17.55
N PHE A 119 -9.48 -6.66 18.15
CA PHE A 119 -9.14 -7.57 19.24
C PHE A 119 -8.66 -6.78 20.44
N ARG A 120 -9.48 -6.70 21.48
CA ARG A 120 -9.09 -6.08 22.75
C ARG A 120 -8.09 -6.99 23.49
N GLN A 121 -7.06 -6.39 24.07
CA GLN A 121 -6.12 -7.07 24.95
C GLN A 121 -6.62 -6.86 26.39
N GLU A 122 -7.12 -7.92 27.01
CA GLU A 122 -7.53 -7.93 28.43
C GLU A 122 -6.34 -8.25 29.36
#